data_AF-A0A8E0S5I7-F1
#
_entry.id   AF-A0A8E0S5I7-F1
#
_cell.length_a   1.000
_cell.length_b   1.000
_cell.length_c   1.000
_cell.angle_alpha   90.00
_cell.angle_beta   90.00
_cell.angle_gamma   90.00
#
_symmetry.space_group_name_H-M   'P 1'
#
loop_
_entity.id
_entity.type
_entity.pdbx_description
1 polymer ?
#
loop_
_entity_poly.entity_id
_entity_poly.type
_entity_poly.pdbx_seq_one_letter_code
_entity_poly.pdbx_strand_id
1 'polypeptide(L)'
;MIWEQLLSCAQSILDASELKEDEETLSSEFWDSFSSLCMKTCSDERQLLKHNDESPSTPPVQLLMFIGGVLSNQNTSCKLCHMDQLVDDCESLLKTLLKCSCCPTARDLLLSKPHSSSVPPTETIAQQYLRLCVAQVARATAKNQDEALNFRPFFRDALLWLAEQLDYPEMAGDEFLGVLQPFGLRLCSDYRPSIQLAGLNLLRGLTKKARIADWRQSNRAEAVINELFEHRLGCNPGSSELVLQAVYETIIALVRLLDNCTAREWYHKIASRLLTDIAMESKRIKITVLLRHLSTIINTMKTDFIRHSRRFVHVVSVVLLGPKTPDYLKKSLPADAQDEIVYAVTLQCVLQFIRFCWPVLSSPLFPSLVAPLVAFVDLVYSSNVADPPPEPTRPDQPDYVNALTEVFSALNDLEPRLMTDILIPACDTVPPLKQFLPNSSE
;
A
#
# COMPACT_ATOMS: atom_id res chain seq x y z
N MET A 1 9.70 -12.91 42.48
CA MET A 1 11.04 -13.31 42.03
C MET A 1 11.09 -13.60 40.53
N ILE A 2 10.23 -14.48 39.97
CA ILE A 2 10.24 -14.76 38.51
C ILE A 2 9.90 -13.52 37.68
N TRP A 3 8.84 -12.78 38.04
CA TRP A 3 8.52 -11.52 37.36
C TRP A 3 9.74 -10.58 37.33
N GLU A 4 10.37 -10.27 38.45
CA GLU A 4 11.57 -9.41 38.46
C GLU A 4 12.72 -9.92 37.56
N GLN A 5 12.87 -11.24 37.41
CA GLN A 5 13.84 -11.83 36.48
C GLN A 5 13.42 -11.61 35.02
N LEU A 6 12.17 -11.92 34.65
CA LEU A 6 11.64 -11.68 33.30
C LEU A 6 11.74 -10.19 32.93
N LEU A 7 11.48 -9.29 33.91
CA LEU A 7 11.65 -7.85 33.74
C LEU A 7 13.09 -7.48 33.38
N SER A 8 14.03 -7.96 34.21
CA SER A 8 15.43 -7.61 34.10
C SER A 8 16.00 -8.10 32.77
N CYS A 9 15.67 -9.33 32.37
CA CYS A 9 16.06 -9.90 31.09
C CYS A 9 15.49 -9.11 29.90
N ALA A 10 14.18 -8.84 29.89
CA ALA A 10 13.55 -8.09 28.82
C ALA A 10 14.08 -6.65 28.74
N GLN A 11 14.26 -5.98 29.88
CA GLN A 11 14.80 -4.63 29.94
C GLN A 11 16.24 -4.56 29.42
N SER A 12 17.07 -5.55 29.74
CA SER A 12 18.45 -5.64 29.22
C SER A 12 18.49 -5.67 27.68
N ILE A 13 17.56 -6.40 27.04
CA ILE A 13 17.45 -6.41 25.58
C ILE A 13 16.97 -5.07 25.03
N LEU A 14 15.96 -4.47 25.66
CA LEU A 14 15.46 -3.15 25.25
C LEU A 14 16.55 -2.07 25.35
N ASP A 15 17.36 -2.11 26.40
CA ASP A 15 18.48 -1.19 26.59
C ASP A 15 19.60 -1.44 25.55
N ALA A 16 19.89 -2.71 25.24
CA ALA A 16 20.86 -3.08 24.19
C ALA A 16 20.37 -2.75 22.78
N SER A 17 19.07 -2.58 22.57
CA SER A 17 18.46 -2.23 21.28
C SER A 17 18.55 -0.74 20.93
N GLU A 18 18.98 0.11 21.87
CA GLU A 18 19.22 1.52 21.60
C GLU A 18 20.54 1.70 20.85
N LEU A 19 20.44 2.16 19.60
CA LEU A 19 21.58 2.28 18.70
C LEU A 19 22.29 3.63 18.89
N LYS A 20 23.61 3.62 18.72
CA LYS A 20 24.46 4.82 18.77
C LYS A 20 24.63 5.50 17.41
N GLU A 21 24.31 4.79 16.35
CA GLU A 21 24.39 5.19 14.95
C GLU A 21 23.13 4.73 14.20
N ASP A 22 23.00 5.12 12.94
CA ASP A 22 21.85 4.74 12.12
C ASP A 22 21.80 3.22 11.94
N GLU A 23 20.60 2.63 12.00
CA GLU A 23 20.38 1.19 11.80
C GLU A 23 21.06 0.63 10.53
N GLU A 24 21.13 1.42 9.45
CA GLU A 24 21.76 0.99 8.18
C GLU A 24 23.29 1.04 8.19
N THR A 25 23.95 1.72 9.14
CA THR A 25 25.43 1.77 9.21
C THR A 25 26.03 0.59 9.98
N LEU A 26 25.20 -0.12 10.74
CA LEU A 26 25.62 -1.28 11.53
C LEU A 26 25.94 -2.50 10.65
N SER A 27 26.99 -3.24 11.02
CA SER A 27 27.45 -4.41 10.30
C SER A 27 26.51 -5.62 10.48
N SER A 28 26.59 -6.59 9.57
CA SER A 28 25.87 -7.86 9.71
C SER A 28 26.26 -8.60 11.00
N GLU A 29 27.55 -8.55 11.39
CA GLU A 29 28.05 -9.17 12.61
C GLU A 29 27.38 -8.63 13.89
N PHE A 30 27.05 -7.33 13.90
CA PHE A 30 26.29 -6.74 15.00
C PHE A 30 24.90 -7.36 15.10
N TRP A 31 24.19 -7.45 13.98
CA TRP A 31 22.84 -8.01 13.91
C TRP A 31 22.79 -9.50 14.20
N ASP A 32 23.80 -10.26 13.76
CA ASP A 32 23.93 -11.69 14.08
C ASP A 32 24.16 -11.91 15.58
N SER A 33 25.01 -11.07 16.19
CA SER A 33 25.29 -11.12 17.63
C SER A 33 24.05 -10.74 18.44
N PHE A 34 23.34 -9.69 18.03
CA PHE A 34 22.12 -9.24 18.70
C PHE A 34 20.98 -10.25 18.53
N SER A 35 20.84 -10.89 17.36
CA SER A 35 19.87 -11.96 17.12
C SER A 35 20.16 -13.18 17.98
N SER A 36 21.45 -13.55 18.12
CA SER A 36 21.88 -14.64 19.00
C SER A 36 21.57 -14.36 20.47
N LEU A 37 21.75 -13.11 20.90
CA LEU A 37 21.35 -12.65 22.23
C LEU A 37 19.83 -12.78 22.43
N CYS A 38 19.03 -12.33 21.46
CA CYS A 38 17.57 -12.45 21.49
C CYS A 38 17.10 -13.91 21.55
N MET A 39 17.69 -14.81 20.75
CA MET A 39 17.37 -16.25 20.77
C MET A 39 17.67 -16.87 22.14
N LYS A 40 18.84 -16.54 22.71
CA LYS A 40 19.20 -17.00 24.06
C LYS A 40 18.19 -16.53 25.09
N THR A 41 17.83 -15.25 25.07
CA THR A 41 16.81 -14.69 25.96
C THR A 41 15.47 -15.40 25.78
N CYS A 42 15.01 -15.66 24.55
CA CYS A 42 13.79 -16.42 24.30
C CYS A 42 13.82 -17.82 24.95
N SER A 43 14.95 -18.53 24.85
CA SER A 43 15.13 -19.84 25.49
C SER A 43 15.10 -19.73 27.01
N ASP A 44 15.86 -18.80 27.58
CA ASP A 44 15.98 -18.62 29.03
C ASP A 44 14.62 -18.25 29.66
N GLU A 45 13.90 -17.28 29.06
CA GLU A 45 12.56 -16.88 29.50
C GLU A 45 11.56 -18.02 29.41
N ARG A 46 11.61 -18.82 28.33
CA ARG A 46 10.73 -19.98 28.14
C ARG A 46 11.00 -21.07 29.18
N GLN A 47 12.26 -21.30 29.54
CA GLN A 47 12.62 -22.25 30.60
C GLN A 47 12.11 -21.76 31.96
N LEU A 48 12.30 -20.47 32.28
CA LEU A 48 11.78 -19.86 33.51
C LEU A 48 10.26 -20.02 33.64
N LEU A 49 9.52 -19.82 32.55
CA LEU A 49 8.06 -19.95 32.53
C LEU A 49 7.57 -21.40 32.64
N LYS A 50 8.31 -22.38 32.08
CA LYS A 50 7.94 -23.81 32.12
C LYS A 50 8.15 -24.46 33.48
N HIS A 51 9.11 -23.95 34.27
CA HIS A 51 9.49 -24.54 35.56
C HIS A 51 8.69 -23.97 36.75
N ASN A 52 7.65 -23.17 36.49
CA ASN A 52 6.86 -22.55 37.54
C ASN A 52 5.44 -23.14 37.59
N ASP A 53 5.08 -23.71 38.75
CA ASP A 53 3.74 -24.26 39.02
C ASP A 53 2.75 -23.19 39.48
N GLU A 54 3.21 -21.96 39.78
CA GLU A 54 2.32 -20.87 40.17
C GLU A 54 1.52 -20.34 38.97
N SER A 55 0.20 -20.43 39.09
CA SER A 55 -0.77 -19.77 38.23
C SER A 55 -0.43 -18.28 38.07
N PRO A 56 -0.66 -17.69 36.91
CA PRO A 56 0.25 -16.78 36.25
C PRO A 56 -0.07 -15.34 36.59
N SER A 57 0.95 -14.62 37.05
CA SER A 57 1.02 -13.18 36.94
C SER A 57 0.91 -12.73 35.48
N THR A 58 0.32 -11.58 35.22
CA THR A 58 0.47 -10.89 33.94
C THR A 58 1.94 -10.58 33.67
N PRO A 59 2.44 -10.80 32.43
CA PRO A 59 3.86 -10.67 32.13
C PRO A 59 4.31 -9.20 32.10
N PRO A 60 5.64 -8.97 32.15
CA PRO A 60 6.23 -7.68 31.81
C PRO A 60 5.70 -7.11 30.51
N VAL A 61 5.34 -5.83 30.52
CA VAL A 61 5.12 -5.08 29.26
C VAL A 61 6.37 -5.11 28.40
N GLN A 62 7.55 -4.99 29.01
CA GLN A 62 8.86 -5.02 28.35
C GLN A 62 9.11 -6.32 27.57
N LEU A 63 8.61 -7.46 28.07
CA LEU A 63 8.75 -8.75 27.40
C LEU A 63 7.85 -8.82 26.17
N LEU A 64 6.66 -8.22 26.24
CA LEU A 64 5.79 -8.07 25.06
C LEU A 64 6.35 -7.04 24.07
N MET A 65 7.02 -6.00 24.54
CA MET A 65 7.77 -5.07 23.69
C MET A 65 8.90 -5.78 22.96
N PHE A 66 9.62 -6.65 23.66
CA PHE A 66 10.66 -7.49 23.08
C PHE A 66 10.13 -8.42 21.98
N ILE A 67 9.08 -9.18 22.30
CA ILE A 67 8.44 -10.09 21.34
C ILE A 67 7.91 -9.29 20.13
N GLY A 68 7.18 -8.20 20.37
CA GLY A 68 6.62 -7.40 19.29
C GLY A 68 7.68 -6.74 18.39
N GLY A 69 8.78 -6.25 18.98
CA GLY A 69 9.91 -5.69 18.25
C GLY A 69 10.52 -6.69 17.27
N VAL A 70 10.73 -7.94 17.69
CA VAL A 70 11.21 -9.00 16.80
C VAL A 70 10.17 -9.37 15.75
N LEU A 71 8.93 -9.64 16.15
CA LEU A 71 7.89 -10.15 15.25
C LEU A 71 7.49 -9.15 14.15
N SER A 72 7.60 -7.84 14.40
CA SER A 72 7.32 -6.83 13.38
C SER A 72 8.55 -6.37 12.61
N ASN A 73 9.77 -6.77 13.00
CA ASN A 73 10.99 -6.37 12.27
C ASN A 73 11.01 -6.89 10.82
N GLN A 74 10.38 -8.05 10.57
CA GLN A 74 10.21 -8.62 9.22
C GLN A 74 9.44 -7.68 8.27
N ASN A 75 8.58 -6.83 8.83
CA ASN A 75 7.76 -5.88 8.08
C ASN A 75 8.47 -4.54 7.86
N THR A 76 9.65 -4.33 8.44
CA THR A 76 10.42 -3.08 8.38
C THR A 76 11.84 -3.31 7.84
N SER A 77 12.85 -3.37 8.69
CA SER A 77 14.25 -3.45 8.25
C SER A 77 14.71 -4.88 7.97
N CYS A 78 14.01 -5.90 8.50
CA CYS A 78 14.32 -7.31 8.35
C CYS A 78 15.73 -7.70 8.86
N LYS A 79 16.40 -6.82 9.63
CA LYS A 79 17.77 -7.03 10.13
C LYS A 79 17.85 -8.14 11.18
N LEU A 80 16.76 -8.42 11.88
CA LEU A 80 16.65 -9.50 12.88
C LEU A 80 16.08 -10.80 12.30
N CYS A 81 15.58 -10.76 11.07
CA CYS A 81 14.80 -11.83 10.46
C CYS A 81 15.61 -12.70 9.48
N HIS A 82 16.92 -12.50 9.40
CA HIS A 82 17.80 -13.44 8.69
C HIS A 82 17.84 -14.85 9.33
N MET A 83 17.32 -14.97 10.56
CA MET A 83 17.16 -16.22 11.29
C MET A 83 15.66 -16.49 11.47
N ASP A 84 15.02 -17.26 10.57
CA ASP A 84 13.62 -17.71 10.72
C ASP A 84 13.36 -18.30 12.12
N GLN A 85 14.39 -18.92 12.69
CA GLN A 85 14.40 -19.49 14.04
C GLN A 85 14.08 -18.46 15.15
N LEU A 86 14.53 -17.21 15.04
CA LEU A 86 14.26 -16.19 16.06
C LEU A 86 12.77 -15.80 16.09
N VAL A 87 12.14 -15.69 14.91
CA VAL A 87 10.70 -15.44 14.79
C VAL A 87 9.91 -16.59 15.42
N ASP A 88 10.25 -17.83 15.06
CA ASP A 88 9.64 -19.03 15.64
C ASP A 88 9.80 -19.08 17.17
N ASP A 89 10.96 -18.67 17.68
CA ASP A 89 11.23 -18.64 19.11
C ASP A 89 10.41 -17.58 19.85
N CYS A 90 10.26 -16.39 19.29
CA CYS A 90 9.39 -15.35 19.82
C CYS A 90 7.91 -15.76 19.78
N GLU A 91 7.45 -16.39 18.71
CA GLU A 91 6.08 -16.94 18.64
C GLU A 91 5.84 -18.02 19.69
N SER A 92 6.79 -18.93 19.87
CA SER A 92 6.71 -20.00 20.85
C SER A 92 6.75 -19.48 22.29
N LEU A 93 7.54 -18.42 22.55
CA LEU A 93 7.52 -17.70 23.82
C LEU A 93 6.17 -17.03 24.05
N LEU A 94 5.62 -16.33 23.05
CA LEU A 94 4.28 -15.72 23.15
C LEU A 94 3.19 -16.76 23.43
N LYS A 95 3.20 -17.91 22.72
CA LYS A 95 2.28 -19.03 22.98
C LYS A 95 2.41 -19.55 24.41
N THR A 96 3.63 -19.57 24.96
CA THR A 96 3.87 -19.94 26.37
C THR A 96 3.26 -18.90 27.31
N LEU A 97 3.48 -17.61 27.06
CA LEU A 97 2.91 -16.51 27.85
C LEU A 97 1.38 -16.50 27.85
N LEU A 98 0.76 -16.77 26.69
CA LEU A 98 -0.69 -16.90 26.54
C LEU A 98 -1.25 -18.05 27.38
N LYS A 99 -0.60 -19.22 27.29
CA LYS A 99 -0.96 -20.41 28.07
C LYS A 99 -0.80 -20.20 29.56
N CYS A 100 0.30 -19.58 29.97
CA CYS A 100 0.49 -19.15 31.34
C CYS A 100 -0.68 -18.25 31.68
N SER A 101 -0.74 -17.01 31.17
CA SER A 101 -1.74 -15.97 31.53
C SER A 101 -3.21 -16.31 31.29
N CYS A 102 -3.54 -17.51 30.82
CA CYS A 102 -4.90 -17.95 30.49
C CYS A 102 -5.60 -17.01 29.49
N CYS A 103 -4.81 -16.41 28.60
CA CYS A 103 -5.29 -15.52 27.53
C CYS A 103 -5.33 -16.30 26.21
N PRO A 104 -6.46 -16.36 25.51
CA PRO A 104 -6.55 -17.10 24.24
C PRO A 104 -5.80 -16.40 23.10
N THR A 105 -5.70 -15.07 23.13
CA THR A 105 -5.01 -14.29 22.08
C THR A 105 -4.06 -13.24 22.66
N ALA A 106 -3.12 -12.77 21.84
CA ALA A 106 -2.23 -11.65 22.18
C ALA A 106 -3.02 -10.37 22.50
N ARG A 107 -4.15 -10.15 21.83
CA ARG A 107 -5.08 -9.06 22.14
C ARG A 107 -5.61 -9.17 23.56
N ASP A 108 -6.11 -10.34 23.98
CA ASP A 108 -6.63 -10.54 25.34
C ASP A 108 -5.56 -10.29 26.40
N LEU A 109 -4.32 -10.72 26.12
CA LEU A 109 -3.19 -10.44 27.00
C LEU A 109 -2.89 -8.94 27.10
N LEU A 110 -2.86 -8.23 25.98
CA LEU A 110 -2.64 -6.79 25.94
C LEU A 110 -3.75 -5.99 26.66
N LEU A 111 -4.97 -6.50 26.71
CA LEU A 111 -6.11 -5.86 27.38
C LEU A 111 -6.22 -6.24 28.87
N SER A 112 -5.40 -7.16 29.34
CA SER A 112 -5.38 -7.57 30.75
C SER A 112 -4.82 -6.48 31.66
N LYS A 113 -5.15 -6.57 32.96
CA LYS A 113 -4.59 -5.67 33.97
C LYS A 113 -3.13 -6.03 34.23
N PRO A 114 -2.22 -5.05 34.20
CA PRO A 114 -0.82 -5.28 34.44
C PRO A 114 -0.61 -5.67 35.91
N HIS A 115 0.55 -6.24 36.21
CA HIS A 115 0.87 -6.69 37.56
C HIS A 115 0.73 -5.55 38.59
N SER A 116 0.40 -5.87 39.85
CA SER A 116 0.17 -4.88 40.91
C SER A 116 1.37 -3.97 41.21
N SER A 117 2.58 -4.41 40.85
CA SER A 117 3.82 -3.63 40.94
C SER A 117 4.07 -2.69 39.76
N SER A 118 3.28 -2.78 38.69
CA SER A 118 3.36 -1.88 37.54
C SER A 118 2.70 -0.54 37.85
N VAL A 119 3.22 0.54 37.29
CA VAL A 119 2.71 1.90 37.50
C VAL A 119 2.40 2.56 36.15
N PRO A 120 1.19 3.10 35.95
CA PRO A 120 0.07 3.21 36.88
C PRO A 120 -0.80 1.94 36.91
N PRO A 121 -1.43 1.63 38.05
CA PRO A 121 -2.18 0.39 38.26
C PRO A 121 -3.56 0.34 37.57
N THR A 122 -4.00 1.45 36.97
CA THR A 122 -5.32 1.60 36.34
C THR A 122 -5.31 1.38 34.83
N GLU A 123 -4.14 1.31 34.20
CA GLU A 123 -3.97 1.11 32.76
C GLU A 123 -4.05 -0.37 32.38
N THR A 124 -4.36 -0.66 31.12
CA THR A 124 -4.12 -1.99 30.51
C THR A 124 -2.66 -2.15 30.13
N ILE A 125 -2.22 -3.39 29.88
CA ILE A 125 -0.88 -3.66 29.33
C ILE A 125 -0.64 -2.88 28.03
N ALA A 126 -1.64 -2.80 27.14
CA ALA A 126 -1.57 -2.06 25.87
C ALA A 126 -1.28 -0.56 26.07
N GLN A 127 -1.92 0.07 27.05
CA GLN A 127 -1.72 1.49 27.35
C GLN A 127 -0.30 1.73 27.91
N GLN A 128 0.16 0.87 28.82
CA GLN A 128 1.54 0.93 29.32
C GLN A 128 2.55 0.71 28.19
N TYR A 129 2.29 -0.25 27.29
CA TYR A 129 3.11 -0.52 26.10
C TYR A 129 3.23 0.71 25.22
N LEU A 130 2.09 1.29 24.82
CA LEU A 130 2.03 2.49 23.98
C LEU A 130 2.86 3.61 24.61
N ARG A 131 2.62 3.91 25.89
CA ARG A 131 3.28 5.00 26.61
C ARG A 131 4.80 4.79 26.71
N LEU A 132 5.25 3.57 27.02
CA LEU A 132 6.68 3.25 27.09
C LEU A 132 7.35 3.40 25.73
N CYS A 133 6.76 2.84 24.68
CA CYS A 133 7.29 2.99 23.33
C CYS A 133 7.32 4.45 22.88
N VAL A 134 6.24 5.21 23.09
CA VAL A 134 6.18 6.64 22.72
C VAL A 134 7.23 7.45 23.47
N ALA A 135 7.41 7.19 24.77
CA ALA A 135 8.46 7.86 25.54
C ALA A 135 9.85 7.62 24.92
N GLN A 136 10.11 6.41 24.43
CA GLN A 136 11.38 6.09 23.77
C GLN A 136 11.46 6.71 22.37
N VAL A 137 10.43 6.62 21.54
CA VAL A 137 10.46 7.21 20.18
C VAL A 137 10.48 8.75 20.20
N ALA A 138 9.89 9.38 21.23
CA ALA A 138 9.85 10.83 21.39
C ALA A 138 11.13 11.42 22.01
N ARG A 139 11.93 10.63 22.75
CA ARG A 139 13.19 11.05 23.40
C ARG A 139 14.36 11.30 22.43
N ALA A 140 14.08 11.75 21.21
CA ALA A 140 15.13 12.11 20.26
C ALA A 140 16.00 13.23 20.86
N THR A 141 17.31 13.15 20.72
CA THR A 141 18.20 14.27 21.04
C THR A 141 17.73 15.48 20.22
N ALA A 142 17.56 16.63 20.89
CA ALA A 142 16.93 17.85 20.34
C ALA A 142 17.57 18.43 19.06
N LYS A 143 18.64 17.81 18.54
CA LYS A 143 19.26 18.18 17.27
C LYS A 143 18.62 17.49 16.07
N ASN A 144 18.14 16.25 16.18
CA ASN A 144 17.64 15.45 15.05
C ASN A 144 16.38 14.66 15.43
N GLN A 145 15.24 15.34 15.55
CA GLN A 145 13.98 14.68 15.90
C GLN A 145 13.53 13.65 14.87
N ASP A 146 13.85 13.83 13.58
CA ASP A 146 13.43 12.92 12.51
C ASP A 146 14.16 11.56 12.57
N GLU A 147 15.41 11.53 13.03
CA GLU A 147 16.27 10.33 13.05
C GLU A 147 15.97 9.36 14.20
N ALA A 148 15.13 9.73 15.17
CA ALA A 148 14.91 8.91 16.38
C ALA A 148 14.41 7.48 16.08
N LEU A 149 13.70 7.27 14.97
CA LEU A 149 13.23 5.96 14.52
C LEU A 149 14.37 5.07 14.00
N ASN A 150 15.46 5.68 13.54
CA ASN A 150 16.65 4.98 13.05
C ASN A 150 17.53 4.51 14.20
N PHE A 151 17.55 5.27 15.31
CA PHE A 151 18.30 4.89 16.51
C PHE A 151 17.54 3.95 17.45
N ARG A 152 16.21 3.84 17.28
CA ARG A 152 15.33 3.03 18.12
C ARG A 152 14.41 2.12 17.30
N PRO A 153 14.95 1.31 16.38
CA PRO A 153 14.15 0.48 15.47
C PRO A 153 13.29 -0.54 16.21
N PHE A 154 13.77 -1.03 17.35
CA PHE A 154 13.06 -2.03 18.14
C PHE A 154 11.75 -1.51 18.74
N PHE A 155 11.74 -0.26 19.22
CA PHE A 155 10.54 0.39 19.75
C PHE A 155 9.56 0.79 18.62
N ARG A 156 10.08 1.15 17.44
CA ARG A 156 9.30 1.35 16.22
C ARG A 156 8.55 0.07 15.85
N ASP A 157 9.26 -1.05 15.78
CA ASP A 157 8.70 -2.34 15.38
C ASP A 157 7.71 -2.86 16.44
N ALA A 158 8.02 -2.67 17.72
CA ALA A 158 7.11 -2.96 18.84
C ALA A 158 5.77 -2.20 18.71
N LEU A 159 5.79 -0.92 18.33
CA LEU A 159 4.55 -0.14 18.10
C LEU A 159 3.73 -0.65 16.92
N LEU A 160 4.40 -1.08 15.84
CA LEU A 160 3.72 -1.68 14.69
C LEU A 160 3.02 -2.98 15.09
N TRP A 161 3.71 -3.85 15.82
CA TRP A 161 3.11 -5.08 16.34
C TRP A 161 1.92 -4.79 17.27
N LEU A 162 2.05 -3.83 18.19
CA LEU A 162 0.94 -3.41 19.06
C LEU A 162 -0.29 -2.99 18.23
N ALA A 163 -0.10 -2.17 17.20
CA ALA A 163 -1.18 -1.72 16.33
C ALA A 163 -1.80 -2.86 15.51
N GLU A 164 -1.04 -3.91 15.20
CA GLU A 164 -1.54 -5.12 14.54
C GLU A 164 -2.45 -5.96 15.46
N GLN A 165 -2.16 -6.04 16.76
CA GLN A 165 -2.92 -6.85 17.71
C GLN A 165 -4.23 -6.21 18.19
N LEU A 166 -4.29 -4.88 18.25
CA LEU A 166 -5.47 -4.15 18.74
C LEU A 166 -6.51 -3.93 17.64
N ASP A 167 -7.78 -3.77 18.02
CA ASP A 167 -8.88 -3.51 17.09
C ASP A 167 -9.92 -2.58 17.74
N TYR A 168 -11.07 -2.36 17.09
CA TYR A 168 -12.22 -1.73 17.72
C TYR A 168 -12.77 -2.63 18.86
N PRO A 169 -13.14 -2.09 20.03
CA PRO A 169 -13.25 -0.65 20.38
C PRO A 169 -12.01 -0.01 20.99
N GLU A 170 -10.91 -0.74 21.25
CA GLU A 170 -9.78 -0.19 22.03
C GLU A 170 -8.93 0.80 21.23
N MET A 171 -8.95 0.66 19.91
CA MET A 171 -8.36 1.61 18.97
C MET A 171 -9.20 2.89 18.79
N ALA A 172 -10.39 2.96 19.41
CA ALA A 172 -11.22 4.16 19.38
C ALA A 172 -10.73 5.22 20.37
N GLY A 173 -10.92 6.49 20.00
CA GLY A 173 -10.53 7.63 20.81
C GLY A 173 -9.10 8.12 20.56
N ASP A 174 -8.73 9.16 21.31
CA ASP A 174 -7.50 9.94 21.05
C ASP A 174 -6.22 9.25 21.52
N GLU A 175 -6.29 8.30 22.47
CA GLU A 175 -5.11 7.69 23.10
C GLU A 175 -4.27 6.90 22.08
N PHE A 176 -4.88 5.93 21.39
CA PHE A 176 -4.19 5.13 20.38
C PHE A 176 -4.12 5.84 19.04
N LEU A 177 -5.26 6.31 18.51
CA LEU A 177 -5.29 6.92 17.18
C LEU A 177 -4.46 8.21 17.14
N GLY A 178 -4.47 9.03 18.19
CA GLY A 178 -3.72 10.28 18.27
C GLY A 178 -2.20 10.08 18.33
N VAL A 179 -1.74 8.89 18.67
CA VAL A 179 -0.32 8.50 18.66
C VAL A 179 0.04 7.77 17.37
N LEU A 180 -0.74 6.76 16.99
CA LEU A 180 -0.40 5.87 15.88
C LEU A 180 -0.57 6.54 14.52
N GLN A 181 -1.48 7.50 14.37
CA GLN A 181 -1.63 8.28 13.14
C GLN A 181 -0.38 9.14 12.83
N PRO A 182 0.11 10.02 13.72
CA PRO A 182 1.35 10.77 13.44
C PRO A 182 2.58 9.86 13.36
N PHE A 183 2.61 8.75 14.12
CA PHE A 183 3.67 7.74 13.98
C PHE A 183 3.69 7.13 12.57
N GLY A 184 2.54 6.73 12.03
CA GLY A 184 2.44 6.21 10.66
C GLY A 184 2.89 7.21 9.59
N LEU A 185 2.53 8.48 9.73
CA LEU A 185 3.04 9.55 8.85
C LEU A 185 4.56 9.71 8.94
N ARG A 186 5.12 9.65 10.15
CA ARG A 186 6.56 9.75 10.35
C ARG A 186 7.33 8.61 9.68
N LEU A 187 6.78 7.39 9.69
CA LEU A 187 7.33 6.25 8.95
C LEU A 187 7.27 6.46 7.43
N CYS A 188 6.22 7.11 6.93
CA CYS A 188 6.10 7.45 5.50
C CYS A 188 7.17 8.44 5.04
N SER A 189 7.74 9.24 5.95
CA SER A 189 8.83 10.17 5.68
C SER A 189 10.23 9.52 5.73
N ASP A 190 10.35 8.24 6.10
CA ASP A 190 11.63 7.52 6.10
C ASP A 190 12.15 7.38 4.65
N TYR A 191 13.46 7.27 4.47
CA TYR A 191 14.07 7.09 3.16
C TYR A 191 14.00 5.64 2.65
N ARG A 192 13.78 4.67 3.55
CA ARG A 192 13.75 3.23 3.26
C ARG A 192 12.35 2.80 2.82
N PRO A 193 12.20 2.17 1.64
CA PRO A 193 10.89 1.77 1.12
C PRO A 193 10.12 0.82 2.03
N SER A 194 10.78 -0.10 2.72
CA SER A 194 10.10 -1.05 3.61
C SER A 194 9.45 -0.37 4.82
N ILE A 195 10.09 0.67 5.37
CA ILE A 195 9.54 1.45 6.48
C ILE A 195 8.41 2.37 5.99
N GLN A 196 8.55 2.96 4.80
CA GLN A 196 7.46 3.69 4.16
C GLN A 196 6.22 2.79 4.00
N LEU A 197 6.41 1.55 3.54
CA LEU A 197 5.33 0.56 3.41
C LEU A 197 4.72 0.21 4.76
N ALA A 198 5.52 0.03 5.81
CA ALA A 198 5.02 -0.21 7.17
C ALA A 198 4.16 0.96 7.66
N GLY A 199 4.57 2.21 7.42
CA GLY A 199 3.80 3.41 7.74
C GLY A 199 2.45 3.46 7.01
N LEU A 200 2.44 3.20 5.70
CA LEU A 200 1.24 3.15 4.88
C LEU A 200 0.30 2.02 5.31
N ASN A 201 0.86 0.83 5.60
CA ASN A 201 0.10 -0.31 6.10
C ASN A 201 -0.54 -0.02 7.46
N LEU A 202 0.19 0.64 8.37
CA LEU A 202 -0.34 1.09 9.65
C LEU A 202 -1.51 2.05 9.43
N LEU A 203 -1.31 3.14 8.69
CA LEU A 203 -2.36 4.14 8.43
C LEU A 203 -3.60 3.51 7.81
N ARG A 204 -3.42 2.64 6.82
CA ARG A 204 -4.51 1.89 6.19
C ARG A 204 -5.19 0.93 7.17
N GLY A 205 -4.44 0.24 8.01
CA GLY A 205 -4.98 -0.64 9.06
C GLY A 205 -5.86 0.14 10.04
N LEU A 206 -5.41 1.32 10.47
CA LEU A 206 -6.15 2.21 11.36
C LEU A 206 -7.51 2.65 10.75
N THR A 207 -7.63 2.75 9.41
CA THR A 207 -8.92 3.05 8.75
C THR A 207 -9.99 1.98 8.98
N LYS A 208 -9.57 0.73 9.23
CA LYS A 208 -10.46 -0.41 9.47
C LYS A 208 -10.75 -0.63 10.96
N LYS A 209 -9.80 -0.26 11.82
CA LYS A 209 -9.80 -0.57 13.26
C LYS A 209 -10.31 0.55 14.16
N ALA A 210 -10.17 1.81 13.75
CA ALA A 210 -10.64 2.96 14.53
C ALA A 210 -12.04 3.42 14.09
N ARG A 211 -12.76 4.13 14.97
CA ARG A 211 -14.11 4.62 14.67
C ARG A 211 -14.03 5.72 13.60
N ILE A 212 -14.93 5.68 12.61
CA ILE A 212 -15.03 6.71 11.56
C ILE A 212 -15.18 8.12 12.17
N ALA A 213 -15.90 8.25 13.29
CA ALA A 213 -16.07 9.53 13.98
C ALA A 213 -14.73 10.12 14.44
N ASP A 214 -13.79 9.30 14.93
CA ASP A 214 -12.49 9.75 15.44
C ASP A 214 -11.58 10.23 14.29
N TRP A 215 -11.73 9.63 13.10
CA TRP A 215 -11.06 10.07 11.87
C TRP A 215 -11.58 11.39 11.32
N ARG A 216 -12.89 11.63 11.47
CA ARG A 216 -13.54 12.88 11.07
C ARG A 216 -13.33 13.99 12.10
N GLN A 217 -13.25 13.64 13.37
CA GLN A 217 -12.96 14.57 14.44
C GLN A 217 -11.59 15.22 14.20
N SER A 218 -11.56 16.55 14.25
CA SER A 218 -10.35 17.34 13.98
C SER A 218 -9.75 17.15 12.57
N ASN A 219 -10.52 16.67 11.59
CA ASN A 219 -10.11 16.48 10.20
C ASN A 219 -8.85 15.60 10.03
N ARG A 220 -8.64 14.61 10.91
CA ARG A 220 -7.44 13.74 10.90
C ARG A 220 -7.26 13.00 9.58
N ALA A 221 -8.34 12.42 9.04
CA ALA A 221 -8.28 11.70 7.77
C ALA A 221 -7.85 12.63 6.63
N GLU A 222 -8.40 13.84 6.56
CA GLU A 222 -8.01 14.83 5.55
C GLU A 222 -6.56 15.30 5.73
N ALA A 223 -6.10 15.49 6.97
CA ALA A 223 -4.71 15.85 7.22
C ALA A 223 -3.75 14.78 6.68
N VAL A 224 -4.03 13.49 6.92
CA VAL A 224 -3.23 12.39 6.37
C VAL A 224 -3.32 12.34 4.84
N ILE A 225 -4.50 12.53 4.26
CA ILE A 225 -4.67 12.56 2.80
C ILE A 225 -3.85 13.72 2.20
N ASN A 226 -3.95 14.93 2.74
CA ASN A 226 -3.18 16.10 2.28
C ASN A 226 -1.68 15.80 2.32
N GLU A 227 -1.18 15.27 3.44
CA GLU A 227 0.23 14.96 3.62
C GLU A 227 0.72 13.96 2.56
N LEU A 228 0.04 12.82 2.41
CA LEU A 228 0.40 11.80 1.42
C LEU A 228 0.30 12.31 -0.03
N PHE A 229 -0.66 13.20 -0.30
CA PHE A 229 -0.90 13.74 -1.63
C PHE A 229 0.16 14.77 -2.05
N GLU A 230 0.58 15.64 -1.13
CA GLU A 230 1.57 16.70 -1.38
C GLU A 230 3.00 16.15 -1.45
N HIS A 231 3.39 15.21 -0.57
CA HIS A 231 4.77 14.68 -0.51
C HIS A 231 5.18 13.80 -1.70
N ARG A 232 4.22 13.39 -2.55
CA ARG A 232 4.48 12.58 -3.77
C ARG A 232 5.30 11.31 -3.50
N LEU A 233 5.06 10.67 -2.37
CA LEU A 233 5.73 9.42 -2.01
C LEU A 233 5.54 8.39 -3.13
N GLY A 234 6.62 7.72 -3.54
CA GLY A 234 6.58 6.74 -4.63
C GLY A 234 6.72 7.33 -6.04
N CYS A 235 6.56 8.64 -6.25
CA CYS A 235 6.61 9.26 -7.58
C CYS A 235 8.04 9.54 -8.08
N ASN A 236 9.07 9.46 -7.23
CA ASN A 236 10.45 9.74 -7.67
C ASN A 236 10.97 8.62 -8.58
N PRO A 237 11.87 8.90 -9.55
CA PRO A 237 12.41 7.89 -10.45
C PRO A 237 13.03 6.69 -9.73
N GLY A 238 13.66 6.89 -8.57
CA GLY A 238 14.26 5.81 -7.76
C GLY A 238 13.29 5.08 -6.82
N SER A 239 12.06 5.57 -6.63
CA SER A 239 11.12 4.95 -5.70
C SER A 239 10.48 3.69 -6.25
N SER A 240 10.17 2.75 -5.36
CA SER A 240 9.46 1.51 -5.68
C SER A 240 8.00 1.77 -6.07
N GLU A 241 7.53 1.02 -7.06
CA GLU A 241 6.13 0.92 -7.46
C GLU A 241 5.23 0.39 -6.34
N LEU A 242 5.75 -0.45 -5.43
CA LEU A 242 5.01 -0.96 -4.28
C LEU A 242 4.62 0.17 -3.33
N VAL A 243 5.54 1.12 -3.09
CA VAL A 243 5.27 2.32 -2.28
C VAL A 243 4.19 3.17 -2.96
N LEU A 244 4.32 3.40 -4.28
CA LEU A 244 3.34 4.16 -5.05
C LEU A 244 1.93 3.54 -4.96
N GLN A 245 1.84 2.22 -5.10
CA GLN A 245 0.59 1.50 -4.92
C GLN A 245 0.02 1.68 -3.51
N ALA A 246 0.83 1.44 -2.48
CA ALA A 246 0.41 1.56 -1.09
C ALA A 246 -0.06 2.98 -0.73
N VAL A 247 0.54 4.03 -1.30
CA VAL A 247 0.12 5.43 -1.13
C VAL A 247 -1.31 5.62 -1.62
N TYR A 248 -1.60 5.24 -2.87
CA TYR A 248 -2.95 5.41 -3.43
C TYR A 248 -3.99 4.51 -2.73
N GLU A 249 -3.64 3.29 -2.35
CA GLU A 249 -4.51 2.42 -1.56
C GLU A 249 -4.86 3.04 -0.19
N THR A 250 -3.89 3.68 0.45
CA THR A 250 -4.07 4.35 1.75
C THR A 250 -4.91 5.62 1.61
N ILE A 251 -4.62 6.46 0.62
CA ILE A 251 -5.41 7.66 0.31
C ILE A 251 -6.88 7.28 0.04
N ILE A 252 -7.13 6.29 -0.83
CA ILE A 252 -8.49 5.87 -1.16
C ILE A 252 -9.23 5.31 0.07
N ALA A 253 -8.53 4.56 0.94
CA ALA A 253 -9.11 4.06 2.18
C ALA A 253 -9.52 5.21 3.12
N LEU A 254 -8.68 6.24 3.25
CA LEU A 254 -8.98 7.42 4.07
C LEU A 254 -10.12 8.27 3.50
N VAL A 255 -10.19 8.44 2.17
CA VAL A 255 -11.27 9.21 1.53
C VAL A 255 -12.65 8.58 1.82
N ARG A 256 -12.72 7.24 1.91
CA ARG A 256 -13.96 6.53 2.28
C ARG A 256 -14.44 6.82 3.70
N LEU A 257 -13.56 7.34 4.57
CA LEU A 257 -13.93 7.74 5.93
C LEU A 257 -14.55 9.13 5.97
N LEU A 258 -14.36 9.97 4.95
CA LEU A 258 -14.87 11.34 4.92
C LEU A 258 -16.39 11.37 4.72
N ASP A 259 -17.01 12.54 4.92
CA ASP A 259 -18.39 12.76 4.48
C ASP A 259 -18.48 12.80 2.95
N ASN A 260 -19.68 12.61 2.41
CA ASN A 260 -19.87 12.48 0.96
C ASN A 260 -19.45 13.72 0.16
N CYS A 261 -19.61 14.92 0.72
CA CYS A 261 -19.26 16.16 0.01
C CYS A 261 -17.74 16.27 -0.10
N THR A 262 -17.05 16.14 1.04
CA THR A 262 -15.59 16.22 1.12
C THR A 262 -14.92 15.07 0.37
N ALA A 263 -15.47 13.85 0.46
CA ALA A 263 -14.97 12.70 -0.30
C ALA A 263 -15.03 12.95 -1.82
N ARG A 264 -16.13 13.52 -2.32
CA ARG A 264 -16.27 13.86 -3.75
C ARG A 264 -15.21 14.86 -4.20
N GLU A 265 -14.94 15.90 -3.41
CA GLU A 265 -13.87 16.87 -3.72
C GLU A 265 -12.49 16.20 -3.78
N TRP A 266 -12.20 15.32 -2.83
CA TRP A 266 -10.97 14.54 -2.82
C TRP A 266 -10.84 13.62 -4.02
N TYR A 267 -11.91 12.92 -4.44
CA TYR A 267 -11.88 12.12 -5.66
C TYR A 267 -11.57 12.95 -6.90
N HIS A 268 -12.07 14.19 -6.99
CA HIS A 268 -11.69 15.09 -8.09
C HIS A 268 -10.21 15.48 -8.05
N LYS A 269 -9.66 15.79 -6.87
CA LYS A 269 -8.22 16.08 -6.71
C LYS A 269 -7.36 14.87 -7.10
N ILE A 270 -7.72 13.69 -6.62
CA ILE A 270 -7.03 12.42 -6.91
C ILE A 270 -7.07 12.10 -8.40
N ALA A 271 -8.24 12.18 -9.04
CA ALA A 271 -8.37 11.96 -10.48
C ALA A 271 -7.50 12.94 -11.28
N SER A 272 -7.54 14.23 -10.93
CA SER A 272 -6.72 15.25 -11.57
C SER A 272 -5.23 14.91 -11.47
N ARG A 273 -4.78 14.47 -10.28
CA ARG A 273 -3.39 14.13 -10.04
C ARG A 273 -2.96 12.85 -10.75
N LEU A 274 -3.73 11.78 -10.64
CA LEU A 274 -3.46 10.51 -11.34
C LEU A 274 -3.26 10.75 -12.84
N LEU A 275 -4.12 11.53 -13.47
CA LEU A 275 -4.00 11.83 -14.90
C LEU A 275 -2.70 12.58 -15.23
N THR A 276 -2.29 13.53 -14.38
CA THR A 276 -1.02 14.24 -14.55
C THR A 276 0.18 13.30 -14.33
N ASP A 277 0.15 12.48 -13.28
CA ASP A 277 1.25 11.56 -12.98
C ASP A 277 1.40 10.49 -14.09
N ILE A 278 0.30 9.96 -14.63
CA ILE A 278 0.34 9.00 -15.74
C ILE A 278 0.94 9.64 -17.01
N ALA A 279 0.55 10.87 -17.33
CA ALA A 279 1.05 11.55 -18.53
C ALA A 279 2.56 11.86 -18.46
N MET A 280 3.12 11.96 -17.26
CA MET A 280 4.52 12.32 -17.03
C MET A 280 5.42 11.13 -16.68
N GLU A 281 4.84 9.98 -16.30
CA GLU A 281 5.59 8.80 -15.91
C GLU A 281 6.19 8.11 -17.14
N SER A 282 7.46 7.71 -17.03
CA SER A 282 8.19 7.02 -18.09
C SER A 282 8.36 5.53 -17.82
N LYS A 283 8.25 5.10 -16.56
CA LYS A 283 8.37 3.69 -16.16
C LYS A 283 7.03 2.96 -16.36
N ARG A 284 7.01 2.02 -17.31
CA ARG A 284 5.83 1.18 -17.63
C ARG A 284 5.20 0.54 -16.40
N ILE A 285 5.98 -0.01 -15.47
CA ILE A 285 5.46 -0.64 -14.25
C ILE A 285 4.66 0.34 -13.36
N LYS A 286 5.14 1.60 -13.25
CA LYS A 286 4.45 2.63 -12.48
C LYS A 286 3.21 3.13 -13.21
N ILE A 287 3.25 3.24 -14.54
CA ILE A 287 2.08 3.53 -15.37
C ILE A 287 0.99 2.49 -15.10
N THR A 288 1.32 1.19 -15.07
CA THR A 288 0.36 0.13 -14.75
C THR A 288 -0.29 0.32 -13.38
N VAL A 289 0.50 0.62 -12.34
CA VAL A 289 -0.03 0.90 -11.00
C VAL A 289 -0.98 2.10 -11.01
N LEU A 290 -0.57 3.22 -11.61
CA LEU A 290 -1.39 4.43 -11.68
C LEU A 290 -2.69 4.21 -12.48
N LEU A 291 -2.63 3.45 -13.58
CA LEU A 291 -3.81 3.12 -14.39
C LEU A 291 -4.80 2.22 -13.62
N ARG A 292 -4.32 1.26 -12.83
CA ARG A 292 -5.19 0.44 -11.95
C ARG A 292 -5.93 1.30 -10.93
N HIS A 293 -5.26 2.30 -10.35
CA HIS A 293 -5.91 3.27 -9.47
C HIS A 293 -6.85 4.21 -10.23
N LEU A 294 -6.50 4.65 -11.44
CA LEU A 294 -7.39 5.44 -12.29
C LEU A 294 -8.68 4.69 -12.60
N SER A 295 -8.61 3.41 -12.96
CA SER A 295 -9.75 2.51 -13.14
C SER A 295 -10.64 2.47 -11.88
N THR A 296 -10.03 2.31 -10.71
CA THR A 296 -10.76 2.37 -9.42
C THR A 296 -11.48 3.71 -9.22
N ILE A 297 -10.84 4.82 -9.59
CA ILE A 297 -11.39 6.16 -9.46
C ILE A 297 -12.53 6.42 -10.46
N ILE A 298 -12.38 5.99 -11.72
CA ILE A 298 -13.44 6.06 -12.74
C ILE A 298 -14.68 5.31 -12.26
N ASN A 299 -14.51 4.08 -11.76
CA ASN A 299 -15.60 3.28 -11.24
C ASN A 299 -16.26 3.90 -9.98
N THR A 300 -15.48 4.56 -9.13
CA THR A 300 -15.98 5.21 -7.92
C THR A 300 -16.75 6.50 -8.22
N MET A 301 -16.20 7.35 -9.10
CA MET A 301 -16.80 8.64 -9.48
C MET A 301 -17.96 8.48 -10.48
N LYS A 302 -17.93 7.43 -11.31
CA LYS A 302 -18.90 7.20 -12.40
C LYS A 302 -19.04 8.44 -13.27
N THR A 303 -20.26 8.94 -13.46
CA THR A 303 -20.57 10.15 -14.24
C THR A 303 -19.81 11.39 -13.78
N ASP A 304 -19.44 11.50 -12.51
CA ASP A 304 -18.72 12.68 -11.99
C ASP A 304 -17.31 12.79 -12.60
N PHE A 305 -16.75 11.70 -13.13
CA PHE A 305 -15.44 11.69 -13.79
C PHE A 305 -15.45 12.47 -15.13
N ILE A 306 -16.62 12.79 -15.69
CA ILE A 306 -16.78 13.53 -16.95
C ILE A 306 -15.99 14.85 -17.01
N ARG A 307 -15.78 15.50 -15.85
CA ARG A 307 -15.02 16.75 -15.70
C ARG A 307 -13.55 16.59 -16.11
N HIS A 308 -13.04 15.36 -16.15
CA HIS A 308 -11.66 15.03 -16.47
C HIS A 308 -11.47 14.50 -17.89
N SER A 309 -12.54 14.42 -18.70
CA SER A 309 -12.57 13.83 -20.05
C SER A 309 -11.43 14.27 -20.96
N ARG A 310 -11.17 15.57 -21.10
CA ARG A 310 -10.07 16.08 -21.95
C ARG A 310 -8.69 15.59 -21.51
N ARG A 311 -8.43 15.60 -20.20
CA ARG A 311 -7.15 15.14 -19.63
C ARG A 311 -7.03 13.62 -19.76
N PHE A 312 -8.14 12.90 -19.58
CA PHE A 312 -8.19 11.45 -19.77
C PHE A 312 -7.88 11.06 -21.22
N VAL A 313 -8.50 11.71 -22.21
CA VAL A 313 -8.19 11.48 -23.63
C VAL A 313 -6.71 11.75 -23.93
N HIS A 314 -6.14 12.82 -23.37
CA HIS A 314 -4.72 13.11 -23.52
C HIS A 314 -3.83 11.98 -22.95
N VAL A 315 -4.15 11.47 -21.75
CA VAL A 315 -3.45 10.33 -21.13
C VAL A 315 -3.54 9.08 -22.02
N VAL A 316 -4.72 8.76 -22.55
CA VAL A 316 -4.91 7.63 -23.47
C VAL A 316 -3.98 7.75 -24.67
N SER A 317 -3.93 8.94 -25.29
CA SER A 317 -3.02 9.19 -26.41
C SER A 317 -1.56 9.01 -26.02
N VAL A 318 -1.12 9.58 -24.89
CA VAL A 318 0.27 9.51 -24.43
C VAL A 318 0.70 8.07 -24.14
N VAL A 319 -0.15 7.27 -23.50
CA VAL A 319 0.20 5.91 -23.09
C VAL A 319 0.16 4.92 -24.26
N LEU A 320 -0.87 4.99 -25.10
CA LEU A 320 -1.04 4.07 -26.24
C LEU A 320 -0.07 4.38 -27.37
N LEU A 321 0.20 5.67 -27.64
CA LEU A 321 1.08 6.11 -28.74
C LEU A 321 2.50 6.41 -28.27
N GLY A 322 2.78 6.18 -26.98
CA GLY A 322 4.10 6.38 -26.39
C GLY A 322 5.16 5.39 -26.90
N PRO A 323 6.44 5.65 -26.62
CA PRO A 323 7.55 4.82 -27.12
C PRO A 323 7.44 3.38 -26.61
N LYS A 324 7.52 2.41 -27.52
CA LYS A 324 7.48 0.98 -27.16
C LYS A 324 8.74 0.56 -26.42
N THR A 325 8.60 -0.43 -25.56
CA THR A 325 9.74 -1.08 -24.93
C THR A 325 10.60 -1.76 -26.00
N PRO A 326 11.92 -1.49 -26.05
CA PRO A 326 12.81 -2.15 -27.00
C PRO A 326 12.80 -3.68 -26.86
N ASP A 327 12.84 -4.41 -27.97
CA ASP A 327 12.69 -5.88 -27.98
C ASP A 327 13.68 -6.62 -27.09
N TYR A 328 14.90 -6.09 -26.95
CA TYR A 328 15.94 -6.69 -26.11
C TYR A 328 15.65 -6.60 -24.59
N LEU A 329 14.71 -5.75 -24.16
CA LEU A 329 14.29 -5.62 -22.77
C LEU A 329 13.01 -6.39 -22.46
N LYS A 330 12.21 -6.79 -23.47
CA LYS A 330 10.88 -7.36 -23.24
C LYS A 330 10.89 -8.64 -22.38
N LYS A 331 11.88 -9.52 -22.57
CA LYS A 331 11.97 -10.81 -21.86
C LYS A 331 12.45 -10.69 -20.41
N SER A 332 13.10 -9.58 -20.05
CA SER A 332 13.61 -9.36 -18.69
C SER A 332 12.69 -8.51 -17.81
N LEU A 333 11.59 -8.00 -18.38
CA LEU A 333 10.64 -7.18 -17.65
C LEU A 333 9.66 -8.02 -16.82
N PRO A 334 9.29 -7.56 -15.61
CA PRO A 334 8.13 -8.07 -14.90
C PRO A 334 6.87 -8.00 -15.77
N ALA A 335 5.93 -8.93 -15.58
CA ALA A 335 4.68 -8.98 -16.36
C ALA A 335 3.95 -7.62 -16.38
N ASP A 336 3.85 -6.96 -15.23
CA ASP A 336 3.21 -5.65 -15.07
C ASP A 336 3.93 -4.49 -15.80
N ALA A 337 5.16 -4.70 -16.26
CA ALA A 337 5.92 -3.73 -17.03
C ALA A 337 5.87 -3.99 -18.55
N GLN A 338 5.22 -5.07 -18.98
CA GLN A 338 5.07 -5.40 -20.40
C GLN A 338 4.09 -4.42 -21.06
N ASP A 339 4.45 -3.97 -22.27
CA ASP A 339 3.64 -3.01 -23.03
C ASP A 339 2.20 -3.51 -23.23
N GLU A 340 2.00 -4.81 -23.47
CA GLU A 340 0.69 -5.43 -23.68
C GLU A 340 -0.24 -5.27 -22.47
N ILE A 341 0.30 -5.44 -21.25
CA ILE A 341 -0.44 -5.25 -20.00
C ILE A 341 -0.80 -3.77 -19.83
N VAL A 342 0.13 -2.86 -20.10
CA VAL A 342 -0.12 -1.41 -20.01
C VAL A 342 -1.24 -1.00 -20.97
N TYR A 343 -1.22 -1.53 -22.21
CA TYR A 343 -2.27 -1.26 -23.19
C TYR A 343 -3.62 -1.83 -22.75
N ALA A 344 -3.66 -3.08 -22.29
CA ALA A 344 -4.89 -3.71 -21.81
C ALA A 344 -5.53 -2.91 -20.66
N VAL A 345 -4.76 -2.51 -19.66
CA VAL A 345 -5.27 -1.71 -18.53
C VAL A 345 -5.73 -0.31 -19.00
N THR A 346 -5.03 0.30 -19.96
CA THR A 346 -5.45 1.58 -20.54
C THR A 346 -6.81 1.46 -21.25
N LEU A 347 -6.99 0.43 -22.07
CA LEU A 347 -8.24 0.18 -22.79
C LEU A 347 -9.38 -0.18 -21.84
N GLN A 348 -9.11 -0.89 -20.74
CA GLN A 348 -10.09 -1.11 -19.67
C GLN A 348 -10.55 0.22 -19.03
N CYS A 349 -9.64 1.17 -18.79
CA CYS A 349 -10.02 2.51 -18.32
C CYS A 349 -10.90 3.22 -19.35
N VAL A 350 -10.57 3.12 -20.65
CA VAL A 350 -11.38 3.71 -21.74
C VAL A 350 -12.78 3.10 -21.76
N LEU A 351 -12.90 1.78 -21.66
CA LEU A 351 -14.18 1.09 -21.63
C LEU A 351 -15.05 1.53 -20.45
N GLN A 352 -14.48 1.64 -19.25
CA GLN A 352 -15.21 2.16 -18.08
C GLN A 352 -15.63 3.61 -18.26
N PHE A 353 -14.75 4.45 -18.81
CA PHE A 353 -15.07 5.85 -19.11
C PHE A 353 -16.24 5.94 -20.09
N ILE A 354 -16.24 5.13 -21.15
CA ILE A 354 -17.35 5.05 -22.11
C ILE A 354 -18.64 4.61 -21.40
N ARG A 355 -18.60 3.54 -20.61
CA ARG A 355 -19.80 3.03 -19.91
C ARG A 355 -20.42 4.04 -18.94
N PHE A 356 -19.59 4.80 -18.21
CA PHE A 356 -20.09 5.68 -17.14
C PHE A 356 -20.25 7.15 -17.52
N CYS A 357 -19.36 7.71 -18.33
CA CYS A 357 -19.34 9.15 -18.61
C CYS A 357 -20.02 9.50 -19.93
N TRP A 358 -20.00 8.58 -20.90
CA TRP A 358 -20.46 8.84 -22.26
C TRP A 358 -21.92 9.23 -22.40
N PRO A 359 -22.89 8.65 -21.66
CA PRO A 359 -24.29 9.06 -21.76
C PRO A 359 -24.54 10.55 -21.46
N VAL A 360 -23.57 11.22 -20.84
CA VAL A 360 -23.66 12.62 -20.40
C VAL A 360 -22.67 13.53 -21.16
N LEU A 361 -21.82 12.97 -22.01
CA LEU A 361 -20.80 13.72 -22.77
C LEU A 361 -21.39 14.44 -23.97
N SER A 362 -20.98 15.69 -24.18
CA SER A 362 -21.26 16.42 -25.40
C SER A 362 -20.47 15.85 -26.59
N SER A 363 -21.13 15.75 -27.75
CA SER A 363 -20.59 15.33 -29.07
C SER A 363 -19.14 15.75 -29.45
N PRO A 364 -18.59 16.94 -29.11
CA PRO A 364 -17.26 17.34 -29.57
C PRO A 364 -16.05 16.55 -29.03
N LEU A 365 -16.19 15.75 -27.96
CA LEU A 365 -15.07 14.95 -27.42
C LEU A 365 -14.85 13.63 -28.18
N PHE A 366 -15.77 13.32 -29.08
CA PHE A 366 -15.87 12.06 -29.77
C PHE A 366 -14.73 11.80 -30.76
N PRO A 367 -14.38 12.74 -31.68
CA PRO A 367 -13.26 12.52 -32.59
C PRO A 367 -11.92 12.44 -31.85
N SER A 368 -11.82 13.13 -30.70
CA SER A 368 -10.60 13.18 -29.91
C SER A 368 -10.25 11.85 -29.22
N LEU A 369 -11.24 11.02 -28.86
CA LEU A 369 -11.00 9.69 -28.30
C LEU A 369 -10.80 8.63 -29.40
N VAL A 370 -11.51 8.74 -30.53
CA VAL A 370 -11.40 7.78 -31.63
C VAL A 370 -10.04 7.84 -32.33
N ALA A 371 -9.52 9.05 -32.58
CA ALA A 371 -8.24 9.25 -33.25
C ALA A 371 -7.06 8.47 -32.61
N PRO A 372 -6.80 8.55 -31.29
CA PRO A 372 -5.71 7.79 -30.68
C PRO A 372 -5.93 6.27 -30.70
N LEU A 373 -7.18 5.79 -30.70
CA LEU A 373 -7.47 4.35 -30.81
C LEU A 373 -7.15 3.82 -32.22
N VAL A 374 -7.53 4.56 -33.26
CA VAL A 374 -7.21 4.20 -34.66
C VAL A 374 -5.70 4.26 -34.90
N ALA A 375 -5.03 5.31 -34.42
CA ALA A 375 -3.58 5.44 -34.52
C ALA A 375 -2.84 4.32 -33.76
N PHE A 376 -3.38 3.86 -32.64
CA PHE A 376 -2.82 2.74 -31.90
C PHE A 376 -2.89 1.43 -32.70
N VAL A 377 -4.01 1.15 -33.36
CA VAL A 377 -4.14 -0.02 -34.26
C VAL A 377 -3.08 0.03 -35.36
N ASP A 378 -2.95 1.17 -36.03
CA ASP A 378 -1.95 1.35 -37.08
C ASP A 378 -0.53 1.11 -36.55
N LEU A 379 -0.19 1.69 -35.39
CA LEU A 379 1.11 1.56 -34.75
C LEU A 379 1.45 0.12 -34.33
N VAL A 380 0.48 -0.65 -33.83
CA VAL A 380 0.71 -2.04 -33.41
C VAL A 380 0.91 -2.95 -34.62
N TYR A 381 0.11 -2.78 -35.68
CA TYR A 381 0.13 -3.67 -36.85
C TYR A 381 1.20 -3.31 -37.87
N SER A 382 1.56 -2.04 -38.02
CA SER A 382 2.72 -1.61 -38.83
C SER A 382 4.05 -2.14 -38.29
N SER A 383 4.13 -2.45 -36.98
CA SER A 383 5.32 -3.03 -36.36
C SER A 383 5.41 -4.56 -36.53
N ASN A 384 4.30 -5.23 -36.90
CA ASN A 384 4.18 -6.69 -36.96
C ASN A 384 4.19 -7.24 -38.39
N VAL A 385 4.62 -6.46 -39.38
CA VAL A 385 4.59 -6.78 -40.83
C VAL A 385 5.39 -8.05 -41.22
N ALA A 386 6.13 -8.66 -40.29
CA ALA A 386 6.88 -9.89 -40.53
C ALA A 386 6.07 -11.20 -40.34
N ASP A 387 4.88 -11.18 -39.73
CA ASP A 387 4.05 -12.37 -39.58
C ASP A 387 2.60 -12.11 -40.05
N PRO A 388 2.00 -13.03 -40.84
CA PRO A 388 0.60 -12.90 -41.22
C PRO A 388 -0.27 -12.84 -39.95
N PRO A 389 -1.35 -12.03 -39.97
CA PRO A 389 -2.19 -11.83 -38.79
C PRO A 389 -2.71 -13.18 -38.28
N PRO A 390 -2.66 -13.44 -36.96
CA PRO A 390 -3.19 -14.67 -36.39
C PRO A 390 -4.68 -14.76 -36.69
N GLU A 391 -5.14 -15.92 -37.16
CA GLU A 391 -6.56 -16.22 -37.33
C GLU A 391 -7.35 -15.91 -36.04
N PRO A 392 -8.61 -15.43 -36.14
CA PRO A 392 -9.44 -14.96 -35.03
C PRO A 392 -9.81 -16.03 -33.97
N THR A 393 -9.25 -17.23 -34.07
CA THR A 393 -9.50 -18.40 -33.20
C THR A 393 -8.28 -18.85 -32.39
N ARG A 394 -7.17 -18.11 -32.39
CA ARG A 394 -6.03 -18.47 -31.54
C ARG A 394 -6.32 -18.17 -30.06
N PRO A 395 -6.19 -19.14 -29.14
CA PRO A 395 -6.38 -18.94 -27.70
C PRO A 395 -5.31 -18.04 -27.04
N ASP A 396 -4.28 -17.62 -27.78
CA ASP A 396 -3.15 -16.81 -27.30
C ASP A 396 -3.19 -15.37 -27.85
N GLN A 397 -4.37 -14.78 -28.08
CA GLN A 397 -4.46 -13.36 -28.43
C GLN A 397 -4.17 -12.49 -27.20
N PRO A 398 -3.35 -11.45 -27.35
CA PRO A 398 -3.00 -10.60 -26.22
C PRO A 398 -4.23 -9.83 -25.72
N ASP A 399 -4.39 -9.70 -24.40
CA ASP A 399 -5.60 -9.18 -23.73
C ASP A 399 -6.08 -7.81 -24.25
N TYR A 400 -5.15 -6.98 -24.77
CA TYR A 400 -5.50 -5.68 -25.32
C TYR A 400 -6.35 -5.78 -26.60
N VAL A 401 -6.27 -6.87 -27.37
CA VAL A 401 -7.07 -7.10 -28.60
C VAL A 401 -8.54 -7.26 -28.26
N ASN A 402 -8.84 -8.06 -27.22
CA ASN A 402 -10.18 -8.23 -26.70
C ASN A 402 -10.72 -6.91 -26.13
N ALA A 403 -9.92 -6.22 -25.33
CA ALA A 403 -10.30 -4.93 -24.75
C ALA A 403 -10.58 -3.87 -25.83
N LEU A 404 -9.81 -3.84 -26.92
CA LEU A 404 -10.00 -2.91 -28.02
C LEU A 404 -11.30 -3.19 -28.79
N THR A 405 -11.61 -4.46 -29.05
CA THR A 405 -12.86 -4.89 -29.68
C THR A 405 -14.06 -4.48 -28.82
N GLU A 406 -13.99 -4.70 -27.50
CA GLU A 406 -15.03 -4.25 -26.57
C GLU A 406 -15.20 -2.74 -26.57
N VAL A 407 -14.11 -1.96 -26.65
CA VAL A 407 -14.16 -0.50 -26.74
C VAL A 407 -14.89 -0.04 -28.00
N PHE A 408 -14.52 -0.55 -29.19
CA PHE A 408 -15.20 -0.17 -30.43
C PHE A 408 -16.65 -0.60 -30.47
N SER A 409 -16.97 -1.80 -29.96
CA SER A 409 -18.34 -2.27 -29.80
C SER A 409 -19.16 -1.32 -28.92
N ALA A 410 -18.64 -0.98 -27.73
CA ALA A 410 -19.31 -0.07 -26.82
C ALA A 410 -19.50 1.34 -27.39
N LEU A 411 -18.52 1.85 -28.16
CA LEU A 411 -18.65 3.14 -28.85
C LEU A 411 -19.74 3.10 -29.93
N ASN A 412 -19.81 2.01 -30.71
CA ASN A 412 -20.82 1.81 -31.75
C ASN A 412 -22.23 1.71 -31.16
N ASP A 413 -22.40 0.97 -30.06
CA ASP A 413 -23.69 0.84 -29.37
C ASP A 413 -24.22 2.19 -28.87
N LEU A 414 -23.32 3.10 -28.50
CA LEU A 414 -23.69 4.41 -27.97
C LEU A 414 -23.96 5.46 -29.05
N GLU A 415 -23.21 5.43 -30.17
CA GLU A 415 -23.41 6.33 -31.30
C GLU A 415 -23.19 5.54 -32.61
N PRO A 416 -24.25 4.94 -33.18
CA PRO A 416 -24.11 4.12 -34.40
C PRO A 416 -23.55 4.89 -35.61
N ARG A 417 -23.74 6.22 -35.65
CA ARG A 417 -23.15 7.08 -36.70
C ARG A 417 -21.64 7.12 -36.64
N LEU A 418 -21.01 6.76 -35.51
CA LEU A 418 -19.57 6.57 -35.40
C LEU A 418 -19.05 5.66 -36.51
N MET A 419 -19.78 4.56 -36.71
CA MET A 419 -19.37 3.48 -37.58
C MET A 419 -19.37 3.93 -39.02
N THR A 420 -20.47 4.56 -39.45
CA THR A 420 -20.65 5.03 -40.82
C THR A 420 -19.78 6.23 -41.15
N ASP A 421 -19.65 7.17 -40.22
CA ASP A 421 -19.10 8.49 -40.56
C ASP A 421 -17.59 8.57 -40.31
N ILE A 422 -17.04 7.71 -39.44
CA ILE A 422 -15.64 7.80 -39.00
C ILE A 422 -14.91 6.45 -39.09
N LEU A 423 -15.42 5.37 -38.48
CA LEU A 423 -14.66 4.11 -38.38
C LEU A 423 -14.55 3.36 -39.71
N ILE A 424 -15.63 3.25 -40.48
CA ILE A 424 -15.59 2.63 -41.81
C ILE A 424 -14.65 3.41 -42.75
N PRO A 425 -14.75 4.75 -42.88
CA PRO A 425 -13.77 5.52 -43.65
C PRO A 425 -12.34 5.37 -43.14
N ALA A 426 -12.12 5.27 -41.83
CA ALA A 426 -10.79 5.05 -41.26
C ALA A 426 -10.21 3.66 -41.61
N CYS A 427 -11.03 2.66 -41.94
CA CYS A 427 -10.55 1.38 -42.42
C CYS A 427 -9.87 1.46 -43.80
N ASP A 428 -10.15 2.50 -44.59
CA ASP A 428 -9.47 2.70 -45.88
C ASP A 428 -8.02 3.16 -45.68
N THR A 429 -7.74 3.88 -44.59
CA THR A 429 -6.40 4.35 -44.22
C THR A 429 -5.68 3.40 -43.28
N VAL A 430 -6.41 2.69 -42.41
CA VAL A 430 -5.88 1.70 -41.45
C VAL A 430 -6.62 0.37 -41.64
N PRO A 431 -6.23 -0.46 -42.63
CA PRO A 431 -6.92 -1.73 -42.93
C PRO A 431 -7.06 -2.70 -41.75
N PRO A 432 -6.07 -2.85 -40.84
CA PRO A 432 -6.19 -3.73 -39.68
C PRO A 432 -7.35 -3.37 -38.74
N LEU A 433 -7.86 -2.13 -38.78
CA LEU A 433 -8.98 -1.68 -37.96
C LEU A 433 -10.23 -2.54 -38.14
N LYS A 434 -10.46 -3.09 -39.34
CA LYS A 434 -11.61 -3.94 -39.65
C LYS A 434 -11.74 -5.15 -38.72
N GLN A 435 -10.64 -5.65 -38.16
CA GLN A 435 -10.63 -6.81 -37.27
C GLN A 435 -11.26 -6.53 -35.89
N PHE A 436 -11.38 -5.25 -35.51
CA PHE A 436 -11.84 -4.83 -34.19
C PHE A 436 -13.25 -4.24 -34.20
N LEU A 437 -13.84 -4.07 -35.38
CA LEU A 437 -15.18 -3.51 -35.52
C LEU A 437 -16.23 -4.63 -35.34
N PRO A 438 -17.35 -4.38 -34.64
CA PRO A 438 -18.47 -5.32 -34.63
C PRO A 438 -18.91 -5.56 -36.08
N ASN A 439 -19.20 -6.82 -36.42
CA ASN A 439 -19.60 -7.21 -37.79
C ASN A 439 -20.69 -6.26 -38.30
N SER A 440 -20.33 -5.35 -39.20
CA SER A 440 -21.31 -4.63 -40.00
C SER A 440 -21.92 -5.69 -40.90
N SER A 441 -23.08 -6.21 -40.52
CA SER A 441 -23.92 -7.00 -41.41
C SER A 441 -24.01 -6.28 -42.75
N GLU A 442 -23.61 -6.99 -43.81
CA GLU A 442 -23.77 -6.60 -45.22
C GLU A 442 -25.18 -6.08 -45.53
#